data_AF-A0A9E6QYI0-F1
#
_entry.id   AF-A0A9E6QYI0-F1
#
_cell.length_a   1.000
_cell.length_b   1.000
_cell.length_c   1.000
_cell.angle_alpha   90.00
_cell.angle_beta   90.00
_cell.angle_gamma   90.00
#
_symmetry.space_group_name_H-M   'P 1'
#
loop_
_entity.id
_entity.type
_entity.pdbx_description
1 polymer ?
#
loop_
_entity_poly.entity_id
_entity_poly.type
_entity_poly.pdbx_seq_one_letter_code
_entity_poly.pdbx_strand_id
1 'polypeptide(L)' 'MRTQLRRVAPRTGSKNKIAAFLLALLLGWMGAHKYYLGRVGQGVLYTLFFWTGIPAILGLIEGIVYMTMEDEQFTDKYG' A
#
# COMPACT_ATOMS: atom_id res chain seq x y z
N MET A 1 9.81 -40.25 -2.26
CA MET A 1 9.63 -38.90 -2.81
C MET A 1 8.32 -38.32 -2.31
N ARG A 2 8.34 -37.47 -1.29
CA ARG A 2 7.14 -36.76 -0.79
C ARG A 2 7.04 -35.45 -1.57
N THR A 3 6.21 -35.46 -2.60
CA THR A 3 5.80 -34.25 -3.31
C THR A 3 5.04 -33.39 -2.31
N GLN A 4 5.71 -32.39 -1.75
CA GLN A 4 5.12 -31.39 -0.87
C GLN A 4 4.02 -30.70 -1.69
N LEU A 5 2.76 -31.08 -1.44
CA LEU A 5 1.60 -30.34 -1.88
C LEU A 5 1.66 -28.99 -1.17
N ARG A 6 2.38 -28.03 -1.78
CA ARG A 6 2.30 -26.62 -1.44
C ARG A 6 0.86 -26.22 -1.68
N ARG A 7 0.01 -26.37 -0.65
CA ARG A 7 -1.26 -25.65 -0.58
C ARG A 7 -0.89 -24.20 -0.76
N VAL A 8 -1.06 -23.70 -1.98
CA VAL A 8 -1.26 -22.28 -2.20
C VAL A 8 -2.60 -22.03 -1.54
N ALA A 9 -2.57 -21.82 -0.22
CA ALA A 9 -3.75 -21.38 0.49
C ALA A 9 -4.19 -20.11 -0.24
N PRO A 10 -5.46 -20.01 -0.68
CA PRO A 10 -5.96 -18.74 -1.16
C PRO A 10 -5.72 -17.76 -0.03
N ARG A 11 -4.84 -16.78 -0.25
CA ARG A 11 -4.55 -15.73 0.73
C ARG A 11 -5.78 -14.83 0.74
N THR A 12 -6.77 -15.18 1.56
CA THR A 12 -8.09 -14.53 1.62
C THR A 12 -8.05 -13.14 2.30
N GLY A 13 -6.96 -12.39 2.08
CA GLY A 13 -6.71 -11.08 2.65
C GLY A 13 -5.95 -10.15 1.71
N SER A 14 -5.99 -10.40 0.39
CA SER A 14 -5.32 -9.54 -0.59
C SER A 14 -5.90 -8.12 -0.53
N LYS A 15 -5.23 -7.23 0.21
CA LYS A 15 -5.51 -5.79 0.13
C LYS A 15 -5.39 -5.39 -1.33
N ASN A 16 -6.41 -4.73 -1.85
CA ASN A 16 -6.43 -4.41 -3.27
C ASN A 16 -5.37 -3.35 -3.56
N LYS A 17 -4.35 -3.75 -4.31
CA LYS A 17 -3.29 -2.86 -4.83
C LYS A 17 -3.87 -1.63 -5.54
N ILE A 18 -4.92 -1.86 -6.33
CA ILE A 18 -5.68 -0.78 -7.01
C ILE A 18 -6.33 0.17 -6.00
N ALA A 19 -6.87 -0.35 -4.89
CA ALA A 19 -7.44 0.49 -3.84
C ALA A 19 -6.34 1.32 -3.15
N ALA A 20 -5.17 0.73 -2.86
CA ALA A 20 -4.02 1.47 -2.32
C ALA A 20 -3.52 2.56 -3.29
N PHE A 21 -3.50 2.30 -4.59
CA PHE A 21 -3.20 3.31 -5.61
C PHE A 21 -4.24 4.42 -5.67
N LEU A 22 -5.54 4.08 -5.72
CA LEU A 22 -6.62 5.07 -5.71
C LEU A 22 -6.57 5.94 -4.46
N LEU A 23 -6.33 5.33 -3.30
CA LEU A 23 -6.17 6.03 -2.02
C LEU A 23 -4.94 6.94 -2.03
N ALA A 24 -3.84 6.51 -2.65
CA ALA A 24 -2.64 7.32 -2.80
C ALA A 24 -2.84 8.48 -3.79
N LEU A 25 -3.67 8.30 -4.82
CA LEU A 25 -3.98 9.34 -5.81
C LEU A 25 -5.01 10.37 -5.29
N LEU A 26 -6.10 9.91 -4.69
CA LEU A 26 -7.18 10.78 -4.19
C LEU A 26 -6.88 11.37 -2.80
N LEU A 27 -6.28 10.59 -1.89
CA LEU A 27 -5.99 10.97 -0.50
C LEU A 27 -4.49 10.95 -0.17
N GLY A 28 -3.60 10.89 -1.16
CA GLY A 28 -2.15 10.93 -0.94
C GLY A 28 -1.67 12.20 -0.24
N TRP A 29 -2.35 13.32 -0.49
CA TRP A 29 -2.11 14.60 0.18
C TRP A 29 -2.39 14.56 1.70
N MET A 30 -3.25 13.64 2.16
CA MET A 30 -3.50 13.39 3.59
C MET A 30 -2.73 12.18 4.14
N GLY A 31 -2.15 11.35 3.27
CA GLY A 31 -1.50 10.09 3.63
C GLY A 31 -2.45 8.93 3.94
N ALA A 32 -3.71 8.97 3.49
CA ALA A 32 -4.73 7.95 3.85
C ALA A 32 -4.35 6.53 3.40
N HIS A 33 -3.61 6.40 2.30
CA HIS A 33 -3.13 5.12 1.80
C HIS A 33 -2.22 4.41 2.80
N LYS A 34 -1.46 5.14 3.64
CA LYS A 34 -0.66 4.52 4.72
C LYS A 34 -1.51 3.94 5.83
N TYR A 35 -2.64 4.56 6.16
CA TYR A 35 -3.60 4.02 7.13
C TYR A 35 -4.25 2.74 6.60
N TYR A 36 -4.58 2.70 5.30
CA TYR A 36 -5.10 1.50 4.64
C TYR A 36 -4.09 0.33 4.67
N LEU A 37 -2.80 0.62 4.52
CA LEU A 37 -1.73 -0.37 4.60
C LEU A 37 -1.39 -0.79 6.05
N GLY A 38 -2.08 -0.26 7.07
CA GLY A 38 -1.82 -0.55 8.48
C GLY A 38 -0.61 0.18 9.05
N ARG A 39 -0.03 1.13 8.31
CA ARG A 39 1.15 1.92 8.71
C ARG A 39 0.73 3.27 9.29
N VAL A 40 -0.04 3.22 10.38
CA VAL A 40 -0.63 4.40 11.04
C VAL A 40 0.43 5.44 11.40
N GLY A 41 1.60 5.05 11.90
CA GLY A 41 2.68 5.99 12.22
C GLY A 41 3.19 6.79 11.02
N GLN A 42 3.30 6.16 9.84
CA GLN A 42 3.67 6.87 8.60
C GLN A 42 2.51 7.74 8.09
N GLY A 43 1.27 7.28 8.25
CA GLY A 43 0.08 8.07 7.92
C GLY A 43 0.00 9.35 8.74
N VAL A 44 0.21 9.27 10.06
CA VAL A 44 0.21 10.43 10.97
C VAL A 44 1.32 11.40 10.61
N LEU A 45 2.51 10.91 10.26
CA LEU A 45 3.61 11.76 9.80
C LEU A 45 3.24 12.51 8.50
N TYR A 46 2.61 11.83 7.54
CA TYR A 46 2.14 12.46 6.30
C TYR A 46 1.05 13.50 6.59
N THR A 47 0.12 13.19 7.49
CA THR A 47 -0.93 14.13 7.92
C THR A 47 -0.33 15.34 8.66
N LEU A 48 0.72 15.19 9.47
CA LEU A 48 1.40 16.32 10.15
C LEU A 48 2.16 17.21 9.16
N PHE A 49 2.73 16.62 8.11
CA PHE A 49 3.48 17.35 7.09
C PHE A 49 2.61 17.83 5.92
N PHE A 50 1.28 17.65 5.95
CA PHE A 50 0.40 17.97 4.81
C PHE A 50 0.50 19.43 4.35
N TRP A 51 0.73 20.35 5.29
CA TRP A 51 0.91 21.79 5.04
C TRP A 51 2.20 22.13 4.28
N THR A 52 3.19 21.23 4.26
CA THR A 52 4.44 21.43 3.50
C THR A 52 4.30 21.02 2.02
N GLY A 53 3.19 20.38 1.63
CA GLY A 53 2.96 19.88 0.27
C GLY A 53 3.80 18.66 -0.13
N ILE A 54 4.85 18.33 0.64
CA ILE A 54 5.72 17.15 0.44
C ILE A 54 4.92 15.83 0.41
N PRO A 55 3.93 15.60 1.29
CA PRO A 55 3.15 14.35 1.31
C PRO A 55 2.36 14.12 0.03
N ALA A 56 1.95 15.19 -0.68
CA ALA A 56 1.24 15.07 -1.94
C ALA A 56 2.12 14.46 -3.04
N ILE A 57 3.37 14.92 -3.14
CA ILE A 57 4.35 14.41 -4.12
C ILE A 57 4.75 12.98 -3.76
N LEU A 58 5.06 12.72 -2.48
CA LEU A 58 5.41 11.38 -2.03
C LEU A 58 4.25 10.38 -2.18
N GLY A 59 3.02 10.79 -1.90
CA GLY A 59 1.82 9.99 -2.12
C GLY A 59 1.62 9.64 -3.60
N LEU A 60 1.88 10.59 -4.51
CA LEU A 60 1.82 10.33 -5.96
C LEU A 60 2.89 9.32 -6.40
N ILE A 61 4.13 9.48 -5.93
CA ILE A 61 5.23 8.55 -6.23
C ILE A 61 4.91 7.16 -5.67
N GLU A 62 4.48 7.07 -4.41
CA GLU A 62 4.09 5.79 -3.79
C GLU A 62 2.92 5.15 -4.51
N GLY A 63 1.94 5.92 -4.97
CA GLY A 63 0.86 5.42 -5.82
C GLY A 63 1.39 4.76 -7.09
N ILE A 64 2.27 5.44 -7.83
CA ILE A 64 2.88 4.88 -9.04
C ILE A 64 3.69 3.62 -8.71
N VAL A 65 4.47 3.63 -7.63
CA VAL A 65 5.21 2.46 -7.14
C VAL A 65 4.26 1.31 -6.80
N TYR A 66 3.14 1.58 -6.15
CA TYR A 66 2.14 0.56 -5.88
C TYR A 66 1.53 0.03 -7.16
N MET A 67 1.38 0.80 -8.23
CA MET A 67 0.88 0.31 -9.51
C MET A 67 1.91 -0.58 -10.22
N THR A 68 3.21 -0.25 -10.13
CA THR A 68 4.30 -0.98 -10.80
C THR A 68 4.83 -2.18 -10.02
N MET A 69 4.56 -2.28 -8.71
CA MET A 69 4.95 -3.40 -7.85
C MET A 69 4.14 -4.66 -8.16
N GLU A 70 4.73 -5.86 -8.23
CA GLU A 70 3.94 -7.08 -8.48
C GLU A 70 2.96 -7.39 -7.33
N ASP A 71 1.79 -7.95 -7.66
CA ASP A 71 0.74 -8.29 -6.69
C ASP A 71 1.23 -9.25 -5.60
N GLU A 72 2.15 -10.16 -5.96
CA GLU A 72 2.75 -11.10 -5.01
C GLU A 72 3.62 -10.39 -3.98
N GLN A 73 4.47 -9.45 -4.41
CA GLN A 73 5.27 -8.64 -3.49
C GLN A 73 4.40 -7.71 -2.65
N PHE A 74 3.33 -7.15 -3.21
CA PHE A 74 2.42 -6.28 -2.47
C PHE A 74 1.70 -7.07 -1.37
N THR A 75 1.25 -8.28 -1.69
CA THR A 75 0.59 -9.18 -0.73
C THR A 75 1.57 -9.69 0.32
N ASP A 76 2.83 -9.95 -0.03
CA ASP A 76 3.84 -10.35 0.96
C ASP A 76 4.18 -9.22 1.96
N LYS A 77 4.23 -7.98 1.47
CA LYS A 77 4.60 -6.81 2.26
C LYS A 77 3.44 -6.16 3.02
N TYR A 78 2.21 -6.30 2.53
CA TYR A 78 1.04 -5.59 3.04
C TYR A 78 -0.21 -6.45 3.23
N GLY A 79 -0.20 -7.73 2.84
CA GLY A 79 -1.32 -8.67 3.02
C GLY A 79 -1.56 -9.09 4.46
#